data_AF-A0AAI8NNM0-F1
#
_entry.id   AF-A0AAI8NNM0-F1
#
_cell.length_a   1.000
_cell.length_b   1.000
_cell.length_c   1.000
_cell.angle_alpha   90.00
_cell.angle_beta   90.00
_cell.angle_gamma   90.00
#
_symmetry.space_group_name_H-M   'P 1'
#
loop_
_entity.id
_entity.type
_entity.pdbx_description
1 polymer ?
#
loop_
_entity_poly.entity_id
_entity_poly.type
_entity_poly.pdbx_seq_one_letter_code
_entity_poly.pdbx_strand_id
1 'polypeptide(L)' 'MVREPVPESLTEETPRPALDKPVTWGAVAIFSDRLMDALDACNADKAAIRQWDSLRQNTRKEP' A
#
# COMPACT_ATOMS: atom_id res chain seq x y z
N MET A 1 8.69 -18.46 22.19
CA MET A 1 8.88 -17.28 21.33
C MET A 1 7.53 -16.58 21.22
N VAL A 2 7.34 -15.45 21.90
CA VAL A 2 6.11 -14.67 21.77
C VAL A 2 6.21 -13.91 20.45
N ARG A 3 5.22 -14.09 19.57
CA ARG A 3 5.17 -13.40 18.28
C ARG A 3 4.29 -12.18 18.49
N GLU A 4 4.88 -10.99 18.48
CA GLU A 4 4.10 -9.75 18.51
C GLU A 4 3.17 -9.70 17.29
N PRO A 5 1.93 -9.21 17.45
CA PRO A 5 1.01 -9.06 16.34
C PRO A 5 1.61 -8.08 15.33
N VAL A 6 1.31 -8.31 14.05
CA VAL A 6 1.69 -7.37 12.99
C VAL A 6 0.97 -6.04 13.27
N PRO A 7 1.67 -4.89 13.23
CA PRO A 7 1.03 -3.59 13.35
C PRO A 7 -0.12 -3.44 12.37
N GLU A 8 -1.27 -2.92 12.85
CA GLU A 8 -2.49 -2.77 12.04
C GLU A 8 -2.24 -1.98 10.76
N SER A 9 -1.39 -0.94 10.83
CA SER A 9 -1.00 -0.10 9.70
C SER A 9 -0.32 -0.85 8.55
N LEU A 10 0.23 -2.06 8.78
CA LEU A 10 0.84 -2.89 7.74
C LEU A 10 -0.15 -3.87 7.10
N THR A 11 -1.33 -4.01 7.69
CA THR A 11 -2.40 -4.92 7.23
C THR A 11 -3.67 -4.19 6.83
N GLU A 12 -3.75 -2.89 7.10
CA GLU A 12 -4.87 -2.04 6.72
C GLU A 12 -5.02 -1.99 5.20
N GLU A 13 -6.26 -1.99 4.72
CA GLU A 13 -6.53 -1.88 3.29
C GLU A 13 -6.19 -0.48 2.79
N THR A 14 -5.56 -0.38 1.61
CA THR A 14 -5.41 0.90 0.94
C THR A 14 -6.80 1.50 0.66
N PRO A 15 -7.12 2.70 1.15
CA PRO A 15 -8.46 3.26 1.02
C PRO A 15 -8.82 3.49 -0.45
N ARG A 16 -10.02 3.08 -0.85
CA ARG A 16 -10.53 3.34 -2.19
C ARG A 16 -11.08 4.77 -2.26
N PRO A 17 -10.66 5.61 -3.23
CA PRO A 17 -11.26 6.92 -3.42
C PRO A 17 -12.72 6.80 -3.86
N ALA A 18 -13.57 7.70 -3.35
CA ALA A 18 -14.97 7.80 -3.75
C ALA A 18 -15.16 8.81 -4.88
N LEU A 19 -16.06 8.53 -5.82
CA LEU A 19 -16.54 9.46 -6.83
C LEU A 19 -18.00 9.77 -6.57
N ASP A 20 -18.27 11.00 -6.13
CA ASP A 20 -19.61 11.44 -5.74
C ASP A 20 -20.55 11.56 -6.95
N LYS A 21 -21.86 11.41 -6.69
CA LYS A 21 -22.92 11.55 -7.70
C LYS A 21 -23.78 12.80 -7.42
N PRO A 22 -24.19 13.55 -8.46
CA PRO A 22 -23.88 13.35 -9.88
C PRO A 22 -22.41 13.64 -10.18
N VAL A 23 -21.84 12.89 -11.13
CA VAL A 23 -20.44 13.05 -11.51
C VAL A 23 -20.26 14.39 -12.21
N THR A 24 -19.26 15.16 -11.77
CA THR A 24 -18.82 16.40 -12.42
C THR A 24 -17.36 16.27 -12.85
N TRP A 25 -16.93 17.07 -13.83
CA TRP A 25 -15.51 17.10 -14.23
C TRP A 25 -14.58 17.47 -13.08
N GLY A 26 -15.00 18.38 -12.19
CA GLY A 26 -14.26 18.71 -10.97
C GLY A 26 -14.15 17.53 -10.01
N ALA A 27 -15.23 16.76 -9.83
CA ALA A 27 -15.21 15.56 -9.00
C ALA A 27 -14.29 14.47 -9.60
N VAL A 28 -14.23 14.33 -10.93
CA VAL A 28 -13.30 13.40 -11.59
C VAL A 28 -11.86 13.81 -11.35
N ALA A 29 -11.52 15.10 -11.46
CA ALA A 29 -10.16 15.57 -11.18
C ALA A 29 -9.71 15.24 -9.75
N ILE A 30 -10.56 15.52 -8.76
CA ILE A 30 -10.29 15.20 -7.34
C ILE A 30 -10.19 13.69 -7.12
N PHE A 31 -11.07 12.90 -7.75
CA PHE A 31 -11.02 11.45 -7.67
C PHE A 31 -9.73 10.88 -8.27
N SER A 32 -9.30 11.40 -9.43
CA SER A 32 -8.05 10.96 -10.09
C SER A 32 -6.82 11.26 -9.25
N ASP A 33 -6.77 12.43 -8.62
CA ASP A 33 -5.69 12.80 -7.69
C ASP A 33 -5.60 11.81 -6.52
N ARG A 34 -6.72 11.58 -5.81
CA ARG A 34 -6.79 10.60 -4.71
C ARG A 34 -6.50 9.15 -5.15
N LEU A 35 -6.84 8.81 -6.40
CA LEU A 35 -6.52 7.50 -6.96
C LEU A 35 -5.02 7.33 -7.17
N MET A 36 -4.33 8.36 -7.65
CA MET A 36 -2.88 8.33 -7.79
C MET A 36 -2.19 8.19 -6.43
N ASP A 37 -2.62 8.95 -5.42
CA ASP A 37 -2.11 8.82 -4.05
C ASP A 37 -2.26 7.39 -3.50
N ALA A 38 -3.45 6.79 -3.67
CA ALA A 38 -3.71 5.42 -3.22
C ALA A 38 -2.82 4.40 -3.95
N LEU A 39 -2.58 4.60 -5.25
CA LEU A 39 -1.69 3.73 -6.04
C LEU A 39 -0.23 3.87 -5.60
N ASP A 40 0.22 5.08 -5.31
CA ASP A 40 1.58 5.34 -4.85
C ASP A 40 1.84 4.70 -3.49
N ALA A 41 0.91 4.86 -2.54
CA ALA A 41 0.98 4.18 -1.23
C ALA A 41 1.05 2.66 -1.40
N CYS A 42 0.12 2.07 -2.16
CA CYS A 42 0.10 0.62 -2.41
C CYS A 42 1.40 0.11 -3.07
N ASN A 43 1.97 0.90 -3.99
CA ASN A 43 3.21 0.53 -4.66
C ASN A 43 4.43 0.63 -3.73
N ALA A 44 4.44 1.61 -2.82
CA ALA A 44 5.46 1.73 -1.77
C ALA A 44 5.43 0.52 -0.82
N ASP A 45 4.24 0.10 -0.38
CA ASP A 45 4.08 -1.09 0.47
C ASP A 45 4.61 -2.36 -0.21
N LYS A 46 4.23 -2.57 -1.48
CA LYS A 46 4.74 -3.69 -2.28
C LYS A 46 6.26 -3.62 -2.45
N ALA A 47 6.85 -2.43 -2.57
CA ALA A 47 8.28 -2.26 -2.67
C ALA A 47 8.98 -2.64 -1.36
N ALA A 48 8.46 -2.19 -0.21
CA ALA A 48 8.96 -2.58 1.10
C ALA A 48 8.90 -4.10 1.29
N ILE A 49 7.79 -4.75 0.94
CA ILE A 49 7.64 -6.22 1.00
C ILE A 49 8.74 -6.92 0.17
N ARG A 50 8.95 -6.49 -1.08
CA ARG A 50 10.01 -7.06 -1.95
C ARG A 50 11.42 -6.91 -1.35
N GLN A 51 11.71 -5.78 -0.71
CA GLN A 51 12.99 -5.55 -0.04
C GLN A 51 13.17 -6.50 1.15
N TRP A 52 12.15 -6.62 2.00
CA TRP A 52 12.16 -7.54 3.14
C TRP A 52 12.31 -9.00 2.73
N ASP A 53 11.63 -9.43 1.67
CA ASP A 53 11.77 -10.79 1.14
C ASP A 53 13.18 -11.04 0.60
N SER A 54 13.78 -10.05 -0.06
CA SER A 54 15.15 -10.12 -0.56
C SER A 54 16.16 -10.25 0.60
N LEU A 55 16.00 -9.47 1.67
CA LEU A 55 16.83 -9.57 2.88
C LEU A 55 16.72 -10.95 3.52
N ARG A 56 15.50 -11.49 3.66
CA ARG A 56 15.26 -12.84 4.22
C ARG A 56 15.85 -13.95 3.36
N GLN A 57 15.87 -13.78 2.04
CA GLN A 57 16.49 -14.74 1.14
C GLN A 57 18.02 -14.66 1.19
N ASN A 58 18.58 -13.46 1.35
CA ASN A 58 20.02 -13.28 1.50
C ASN A 58 20.54 -13.86 2.82
N THR A 59 19.84 -13.64 3.94
CA THR A 59 20.21 -14.23 5.24
C THR A 59 20.07 -15.76 5.27
N ARG A 60 19.22 -16.35 4.42
CA ARG A 60 19.13 -17.81 4.25
C ARG A 60 20.27 -18.38 3.40
N LYS A 61 20.94 -17.55 2.60
CA LYS A 61 22.02 -17.97 1.69
C LYS A 61 23.43 -17.84 2.28
N GLU A 62 23.58 -17.25 3.47
CA GLU A 62 24.84 -17.32 4.23
C GLU A 62 25.03 -18.74 4.81
N PRO A 63 26.26 -19.30 4.74
CA PRO A 63 26.56 -20.68 5.15
C PRO A 63 26.48 -20.92 6.66
#